data_AF-A0A9C7PMZ5-F1
#
_entry.id   AF-A0A9C7PMZ5-F1
#
_cell.length_a   1.000
_cell.length_b   1.000
_cell.length_c   1.000
_cell.angle_alpha   90.00
_cell.angle_beta   90.00
_cell.angle_gamma   90.00
#
_symmetry.space_group_name_H-M   'P 1'
#
loop_
_entity.id
_entity.type
_entity.pdbx_description
1 polymer ?
#
loop_
_entity_poly.entity_id
_entity_poly.type
_entity_poly.pdbx_seq_one_letter_code
_entity_poly.pdbx_strand_id
1 'polypeptide(L)'
;MAEWGIEALDRCIEGIRAKTCVHVCYSYPMPGVPRPIVDAYPAILTELEHSRVDQLALEFEASGLDPKLLALCPSKTVLFGCIDNGALGFDRIEQPEQVAARLLMAAEYLPADQIQAAPDCGLVPLDIGIARRKLKVMVEGAELARRRL
;
A
#
# COMPACT_ATOMS: atom_id res chain seq x y z
N MET A 1 -7.06 18.23 6.90
CA MET A 1 -5.71 17.77 6.49
C MET A 1 -5.03 18.77 5.58
N ALA A 2 -5.67 19.20 4.48
CA ALA A 2 -5.05 20.10 3.48
C ALA A 2 -4.44 21.39 4.08
N GLU A 3 -5.05 21.99 5.10
CA GLU A 3 -4.62 23.31 5.60
C GLU A 3 -3.21 23.34 6.23
N TRP A 4 -2.74 22.24 6.82
CA TRP A 4 -1.42 22.19 7.47
C TRP A 4 -0.75 20.80 7.49
N GLY A 5 -1.47 19.73 7.12
CA GLY A 5 -1.01 18.35 7.28
C GLY A 5 0.24 18.03 6.47
N ILE A 6 0.32 18.55 5.24
CA ILE A 6 1.49 18.39 4.38
C ILE A 6 2.68 19.19 4.93
N GLU A 7 2.46 20.41 5.41
CA GLU A 7 3.52 21.21 6.04
C GLU A 7 4.10 20.51 7.28
N ALA A 8 3.23 19.97 8.14
CA ALA A 8 3.65 19.22 9.31
C ALA A 8 4.42 17.94 8.94
N LEU A 9 3.97 17.23 7.90
CA LEU A 9 4.66 16.05 7.38
C LEU A 9 6.05 16.41 6.83
N ASP A 10 6.15 17.45 6.02
CA ASP A 10 7.41 17.91 5.44
C ASP A 10 8.40 18.37 6.52
N ARG A 11 7.88 18.95 7.61
CA ARG A 11 8.69 19.32 8.77
C ARG A 11 9.32 18.10 9.45
N CYS A 12 8.60 16.98 9.54
CA CYS A 12 9.12 15.74 10.14
C CYS A 12 10.31 15.16 9.39
N ILE A 13 10.46 15.47 8.10
CA ILE A 13 11.54 14.96 7.25
C ILE A 13 12.59 16.03 6.91
N GLU A 14 12.52 17.20 7.53
CA GLU A 14 13.46 18.29 7.30
C GLU A 14 14.91 17.86 7.62
N GLY A 15 15.81 18.01 6.65
CA GLY A 15 17.22 17.64 6.79
C GLY A 15 17.54 16.15 6.64
N ILE A 16 16.54 15.28 6.46
CA ILE A 16 16.75 13.86 6.20
C ILE A 16 17.33 13.67 4.79
N ARG A 17 18.39 12.85 4.68
CA ARG A 17 19.07 12.52 3.41
C ARG A 17 18.79 11.11 2.90
N ALA A 18 18.05 10.31 3.68
CA ALA A 18 17.60 8.99 3.29
C ALA A 18 16.23 9.08 2.58
N LYS A 19 15.83 8.01 1.88
CA LYS A 19 14.47 7.91 1.36
C LYS A 19 13.46 7.94 2.50
N THR A 20 12.40 8.71 2.31
CA THR A 20 11.32 8.94 3.25
C THR A 20 10.04 8.27 2.74
N CYS A 21 9.24 7.75 3.66
CA CYS A 21 7.99 7.08 3.31
C CYS A 21 6.89 7.44 4.29
N VAL A 22 5.68 7.63 3.77
CA VAL A 22 4.45 7.74 4.56
C VAL A 22 3.59 6.53 4.30
N HIS A 23 3.04 5.97 5.37
CA HIS A 23 2.06 4.90 5.31
C HIS A 23 0.66 5.44 5.61
N VAL A 24 -0.31 5.12 4.74
CA VAL A 24 -1.72 5.44 4.92
C VAL A 24 -2.55 4.17 4.74
N CYS A 25 -3.40 3.85 5.71
CA CYS A 25 -4.29 2.68 5.67
C CYS A 25 -5.59 2.95 6.45
N TYR A 26 -6.51 1.98 6.43
CA TYR A 26 -7.76 2.00 7.19
C TYR A 26 -7.63 1.24 8.52
N SER A 27 -6.45 1.32 9.16
CA SER A 27 -6.12 0.67 10.45
C SER A 27 -6.06 -0.86 10.39
N TYR A 28 -5.65 -1.47 11.51
CA TYR A 28 -5.66 -2.91 11.70
C TYR A 28 -7.08 -3.47 11.85
N PRO A 29 -7.33 -4.71 11.40
CA PRO A 29 -8.55 -5.43 11.77
C PRO A 29 -8.57 -5.71 13.27
N MET A 30 -9.65 -5.31 13.94
CA MET A 30 -9.87 -5.54 15.36
C MET A 30 -11.21 -6.26 15.55
N PRO A 31 -11.25 -7.43 16.22
CA PRO A 31 -12.49 -8.18 16.43
C PRO A 31 -13.57 -7.32 17.09
N GLY A 32 -14.74 -7.25 16.44
CA GLY A 32 -15.89 -6.49 16.94
C GLY A 32 -15.84 -4.98 16.70
N VAL A 33 -14.78 -4.46 16.08
CA VAL A 33 -14.66 -3.03 15.74
C VAL A 33 -14.91 -2.83 14.24
N PRO A 34 -15.90 -2.01 13.84
CA PRO A 34 -16.13 -1.68 12.44
C PRO A 34 -14.90 -1.04 11.80
N ARG A 35 -14.58 -1.47 10.57
CA ARG A 35 -13.48 -0.94 9.76
C ARG A 35 -14.03 -0.34 8.46
N PRO A 36 -14.62 0.87 8.51
CA PRO A 36 -15.23 1.47 7.34
C PRO A 36 -14.16 1.90 6.34
N ILE A 37 -14.31 1.45 5.09
CA ILE A 37 -13.54 1.98 3.97
C ILE A 37 -14.27 3.22 3.47
N VAL A 38 -13.68 4.38 3.72
CA VAL A 38 -14.22 5.69 3.30
C VAL A 38 -13.47 6.17 2.06
N ASP A 39 -14.15 6.86 1.16
CA ASP A 39 -13.54 7.38 -0.07
C ASP A 39 -12.68 8.63 0.19
N ALA A 40 -11.57 8.45 0.92
CA ALA A 40 -10.67 9.52 1.33
C ALA A 40 -9.36 9.55 0.51
N TYR A 41 -9.00 8.44 -0.13
CA TYR A 41 -7.77 8.32 -0.90
C TYR A 41 -7.65 9.34 -2.03
N PRO A 42 -8.70 9.69 -2.81
CA PRO A 42 -8.55 10.71 -3.83
C PRO A 42 -8.03 12.05 -3.28
N ALA A 43 -8.59 12.51 -2.17
CA ALA A 43 -8.15 13.75 -1.52
C ALA A 43 -6.74 13.58 -0.91
N ILE A 44 -6.49 12.49 -0.19
CA ILE A 44 -5.20 12.25 0.47
C ILE A 44 -4.05 12.13 -0.53
N LEU A 45 -4.23 11.38 -1.61
CA LEU A 45 -3.18 11.17 -2.62
C LEU A 45 -2.87 12.46 -3.39
N THR A 46 -3.91 13.26 -3.69
CA THR A 46 -3.72 14.59 -4.31
C THR A 46 -2.87 15.50 -3.43
N GLU A 47 -3.12 15.54 -2.12
CA GLU A 47 -2.32 16.35 -1.19
C GLU A 47 -0.90 15.77 -1.02
N LEU A 48 -0.77 14.45 -0.90
CA LEU A 48 0.52 13.77 -0.72
C LEU A 48 1.44 13.88 -1.94
N GLU A 49 0.89 14.00 -3.14
CA GLU A 49 1.67 14.31 -4.35
C GLU A 49 2.51 15.58 -4.16
N HIS A 50 1.95 16.58 -3.49
CA HIS A 50 2.62 17.87 -3.23
C HIS A 50 3.61 17.84 -2.05
N SER A 51 3.63 16.77 -1.25
CA SER A 51 4.58 16.63 -0.15
C SER A 51 6.00 16.32 -0.63
N ARG A 52 6.99 16.51 0.24
CA ARG A 52 8.41 16.21 -0.01
C ARG A 52 8.79 14.75 0.21
N VAL A 53 7.84 13.88 0.58
CA VAL A 53 8.12 12.46 0.80
C VAL A 53 8.40 11.75 -0.53
N ASP A 54 9.30 10.77 -0.48
CA ASP A 54 9.72 10.02 -1.67
C ASP A 54 8.74 8.88 -2.01
N GLN A 55 8.17 8.24 -0.98
CA GLN A 55 7.42 7.01 -1.13
C GLN A 55 6.10 7.01 -0.35
N LEU A 56 5.09 6.33 -0.91
CA LEU A 56 3.79 6.13 -0.28
C LEU A 56 3.52 4.62 -0.10
N ALA A 57 3.27 4.18 1.14
CA ALA A 57 2.82 2.82 1.45
C ALA A 57 1.31 2.79 1.66
N LEU A 58 0.60 2.16 0.74
CA LEU A 58 -0.84 2.34 0.56
C LEU A 58 -1.59 1.01 0.64
N GLU A 59 -2.77 1.02 1.27
CA GLU A 59 -3.67 -0.12 1.35
C GLU A 59 -4.57 -0.22 0.11
N PHE A 60 -4.57 -1.38 -0.53
CA PHE A 60 -5.34 -1.65 -1.74
C PHE A 60 -6.02 -3.02 -1.75
N GLU A 61 -5.48 -4.05 -1.08
CA GLU A 61 -6.03 -5.42 -1.16
C GLU A 61 -7.29 -5.57 -0.30
N ALA A 62 -7.19 -5.31 1.00
CA ALA A 62 -8.28 -5.39 1.97
C ALA A 62 -9.38 -4.36 1.72
N SER A 63 -9.00 -3.16 1.27
CA SER A 63 -9.92 -2.07 0.97
C SER A 63 -10.65 -2.26 -0.36
N GLY A 64 -10.13 -3.12 -1.25
CA GLY A 64 -10.66 -3.29 -2.60
C GLY A 64 -10.55 -2.03 -3.46
N LEU A 65 -9.65 -1.10 -3.10
CA LEU A 65 -9.47 0.14 -3.86
C LEU A 65 -8.93 -0.13 -5.26
N ASP A 66 -9.36 0.73 -6.18
CA ASP A 66 -9.01 0.69 -7.60
C ASP A 66 -7.59 1.26 -7.81
N PRO A 67 -6.65 0.50 -8.41
CA PRO A 67 -5.30 0.98 -8.71
C PRO A 67 -5.23 2.24 -9.57
N LYS A 68 -6.32 2.63 -10.27
CA LYS A 68 -6.36 3.92 -10.99
C LYS A 68 -6.06 5.13 -10.10
N LEU A 69 -6.28 5.02 -8.80
CA LEU A 69 -5.98 6.07 -7.83
C LEU A 69 -4.50 6.45 -7.81
N LEU A 70 -3.61 5.55 -8.25
CA LEU A 70 -2.17 5.81 -8.37
C LEU A 70 -1.86 6.93 -9.37
N ALA A 71 -2.75 7.20 -10.34
CA ALA A 71 -2.61 8.32 -11.26
C ALA A 71 -2.64 9.71 -10.56
N LEU A 72 -3.07 9.77 -9.29
CA LEU A 72 -3.10 10.99 -8.49
C LEU A 72 -1.75 11.33 -7.84
N CYS A 73 -0.80 10.40 -7.81
CA CYS A 73 0.52 10.61 -7.19
C CYS A 73 1.69 10.19 -8.12
N PRO A 74 1.76 10.70 -9.36
CA PRO A 74 2.68 10.22 -10.38
C PRO A 74 4.17 10.45 -10.05
N SER A 75 4.51 11.39 -9.17
CA SER A 75 5.91 11.61 -8.78
C SER A 75 6.41 10.62 -7.74
N LYS A 76 5.52 9.86 -7.08
CA LYS A 76 5.86 9.03 -5.92
C LYS A 76 6.21 7.61 -6.33
N THR A 77 7.12 7.00 -5.57
CA THR A 77 7.25 5.53 -5.55
C THR A 77 6.18 4.97 -4.62
N VAL A 78 5.44 3.96 -5.06
CA VAL A 78 4.35 3.37 -4.27
C VAL A 78 4.72 1.98 -3.79
N LEU A 79 4.70 1.79 -2.47
CA LEU A 79 4.62 0.50 -1.81
C LEU A 79 3.14 0.06 -1.86
N PHE A 80 2.81 -0.74 -2.87
CA PHE A 80 1.46 -1.13 -3.22
C PHE A 80 1.00 -2.33 -2.39
N GLY A 81 -0.04 -2.10 -1.57
CA GLY A 81 -0.71 -3.10 -0.75
C GLY A 81 -1.37 -4.18 -1.60
N CYS A 82 -0.76 -5.36 -1.64
CA CYS A 82 -1.23 -6.53 -2.40
C CYS A 82 -1.40 -7.78 -1.52
N ILE A 83 -1.30 -7.62 -0.20
CA ILE A 83 -1.50 -8.65 0.80
C ILE A 83 -2.39 -8.09 1.89
N ASP A 84 -3.50 -8.78 2.19
CA ASP A 84 -4.39 -8.43 3.28
C ASP A 84 -3.70 -8.69 4.63
N ASN A 85 -3.87 -7.75 5.56
CA ASN A 85 -3.33 -7.80 6.91
C ASN A 85 -4.24 -8.53 7.92
N GLY A 86 -5.23 -9.28 7.44
CA GLY A 86 -6.17 -10.07 8.23
C GLY A 86 -7.61 -9.53 8.23
N ALA A 87 -7.87 -8.43 7.52
CA ALA A 87 -9.19 -7.83 7.44
C ALA A 87 -10.17 -8.70 6.65
N LEU A 88 -9.67 -9.51 5.72
CA LEU A 88 -10.47 -10.46 4.95
C LEU A 88 -10.45 -11.88 5.54
N GLY A 89 -9.81 -12.06 6.71
CA GLY A 89 -9.70 -13.32 7.44
C GLY A 89 -8.28 -13.58 7.92
N PHE A 90 -8.12 -13.87 9.22
CA PHE A 90 -6.79 -14.07 9.83
C PHE A 90 -6.04 -15.29 9.30
N ASP A 91 -6.73 -16.30 8.77
CA ASP A 91 -6.17 -17.53 8.20
C ASP A 91 -6.12 -17.54 6.67
N ARG A 92 -6.76 -16.56 6.02
CA ARG A 92 -6.77 -16.42 4.57
C ARG A 92 -5.39 -16.07 4.05
N ILE A 93 -4.93 -16.80 3.04
CA ILE A 93 -3.70 -16.53 2.29
C ILE A 93 -4.07 -16.27 0.83
N GLU A 94 -3.50 -15.21 0.26
CA GLU A 94 -3.61 -14.87 -1.16
C GLU A 94 -2.93 -15.95 -2.04
N GLN A 95 -3.26 -15.98 -3.33
CA GLN A 95 -2.52 -16.75 -4.31
C GLN A 95 -1.49 -15.87 -5.03
N PRO A 96 -0.31 -16.40 -5.41
CA PRO A 96 0.70 -15.64 -6.17
C PRO A 96 0.14 -15.00 -7.45
N GLU A 97 -0.78 -15.67 -8.14
CA GLU A 97 -1.44 -15.15 -9.34
C GLU A 97 -2.30 -13.92 -9.06
N GLN A 98 -2.98 -13.88 -7.91
CA GLN A 98 -3.79 -12.74 -7.50
C GLN A 98 -2.90 -11.53 -7.22
N VAL A 99 -1.82 -11.74 -6.46
CA VAL A 99 -0.81 -10.70 -6.19
C VAL A 99 -0.22 -10.17 -7.50
N ALA A 100 0.18 -11.06 -8.42
CA ALA A 100 0.75 -10.67 -9.71
C ALA A 100 -0.24 -9.85 -10.55
N ALA A 101 -1.51 -10.25 -10.59
CA ALA A 101 -2.55 -9.51 -11.30
C ALA A 101 -2.76 -8.12 -10.71
N ARG A 102 -2.80 -7.98 -9.38
CA ARG A 102 -2.91 -6.68 -8.70
C ARG A 102 -1.73 -5.76 -9.03
N LEU A 103 -0.51 -6.28 -9.01
CA LEU A 103 0.69 -5.51 -9.36
C LEU A 103 0.72 -5.08 -10.84
N LEU A 104 0.29 -5.95 -11.75
CA LEU A 104 0.18 -5.61 -13.18
C LEU A 104 -0.88 -4.53 -13.42
N MET A 105 -2.04 -4.59 -12.73
CA MET A 105 -3.05 -3.53 -12.79
C MET A 105 -2.51 -2.20 -12.24
N ALA A 106 -1.73 -2.22 -11.18
CA ALA A 106 -1.05 -1.01 -10.69
C ALA A 106 -0.07 -0.43 -11.73
N ALA A 107 0.62 -1.31 -12.47
CA ALA A 107 1.56 -0.92 -13.53
C ALA A 107 0.89 -0.30 -14.77
N GLU A 108 -0.45 -0.35 -14.88
CA GLU A 108 -1.19 0.41 -15.89
C GLU A 108 -1.23 1.92 -15.58
N TYR A 109 -1.01 2.31 -14.31
CA TYR A 109 -1.16 3.69 -13.83
C TYR A 109 0.14 4.30 -13.29
N LEU A 110 1.14 3.49 -12.94
CA LEU A 110 2.48 3.94 -12.61
C LEU A 110 3.52 3.07 -13.34
N PRO A 111 4.66 3.66 -13.77
CA PRO A 111 5.84 2.91 -14.18
C PRO A 111 6.19 1.78 -13.22
N ALA A 112 6.52 0.61 -13.77
CA ALA A 112 6.79 -0.59 -12.97
C ALA A 112 7.96 -0.43 -12.00
N ASP A 113 8.93 0.45 -12.29
CA ASP A 113 10.06 0.78 -11.42
C ASP A 113 9.69 1.72 -10.25
N GLN A 114 8.50 2.33 -10.30
CA GLN A 114 7.90 3.10 -9.19
C GLN A 114 6.99 2.24 -8.30
N ILE A 115 6.81 0.94 -8.57
CA ILE A 115 5.93 0.06 -7.80
C ILE A 115 6.74 -0.96 -6.99
N GLN A 116 6.46 -1.02 -5.68
CA GLN A 116 7.05 -1.99 -4.76
C GLN A 116 5.92 -2.82 -4.14
N ALA A 117 6.00 -4.15 -4.24
CA ALA A 117 5.03 -5.02 -3.60
C ALA A 117 5.14 -4.93 -2.07
N ALA A 118 4.01 -4.68 -1.39
CA ALA A 118 3.93 -4.57 0.05
C ALA A 118 2.64 -5.19 0.60
N PRO A 119 2.58 -5.52 1.90
CA PRO A 119 1.31 -5.73 2.57
C PRO A 119 0.56 -4.41 2.80
N ASP A 120 -0.76 -4.49 2.93
CA ASP A 120 -1.62 -3.32 3.16
C ASP A 120 -1.29 -2.53 4.43
N CYS A 121 -0.74 -3.21 5.44
CA CYS A 121 -0.30 -2.63 6.70
C CYS A 121 0.69 -3.59 7.37
N GLY A 122 1.03 -3.38 8.64
CA GLY A 122 1.77 -4.37 9.40
C GLY A 122 1.02 -5.71 9.48
N LEU A 123 1.76 -6.78 9.78
CA LEU A 123 1.19 -8.12 9.96
C LEU A 123 1.12 -8.53 11.44
N VAL A 124 1.28 -7.56 12.36
CA VAL A 124 1.30 -7.77 13.82
C VAL A 124 0.09 -8.56 14.35
N PRO A 125 -1.15 -8.37 13.85
CA PRO A 125 -2.30 -9.13 14.36
C PRO A 125 -2.30 -10.61 13.97
N LEU A 126 -1.50 -11.02 12.99
CA LEU A 126 -1.51 -12.37 12.45
C LEU A 126 -0.60 -13.30 13.24
N ASP A 127 -0.93 -14.60 13.21
CA ASP A 127 0.02 -15.63 13.63
C ASP A 127 1.30 -15.57 12.76
N ILE A 128 2.46 -15.82 13.38
CA ILE A 128 3.76 -15.71 12.71
C ILE A 128 3.88 -16.66 11.51
N GLY A 129 3.26 -17.84 11.58
CA GLY A 129 3.22 -18.80 10.49
C GLY A 129 2.40 -18.30 9.31
N ILE A 130 1.28 -17.63 9.58
CA ILE A 130 0.44 -16.99 8.55
C ILE A 130 1.21 -15.83 7.91
N ALA A 131 1.78 -14.93 8.72
CA ALA A 131 2.54 -13.79 8.24
C ALA A 131 3.70 -14.21 7.31
N ARG A 132 4.45 -15.25 7.68
CA ARG A 132 5.52 -15.81 6.83
C ARG A 132 5.00 -16.35 5.50
N ARG A 133 3.86 -17.05 5.49
CA ARG A 133 3.25 -17.56 4.25
C ARG A 133 2.79 -16.42 3.35
N LYS A 134 2.13 -15.40 3.91
CA LYS A 134 1.74 -14.20 3.17
C LYS A 134 2.93 -13.49 2.52
N LEU A 135 4.02 -13.29 3.26
CA LEU A 135 5.23 -12.68 2.72
C LEU A 135 5.88 -13.55 1.62
N LYS A 136 5.85 -14.88 1.76
CA LYS A 136 6.31 -15.79 0.69
C LYS A 136 5.48 -15.61 -0.59
N VAL A 137 4.15 -15.62 -0.46
CA VAL A 137 3.23 -15.39 -1.59
C VAL A 137 3.45 -14.03 -2.24
N MET A 138 3.70 -12.98 -1.44
CA MET A 138 3.98 -11.64 -1.95
C MET A 138 5.21 -11.65 -2.88
N VAL A 139 6.29 -12.31 -2.47
CA VAL A 139 7.51 -12.43 -3.27
C VAL A 139 7.25 -13.25 -4.54
N GLU A 140 6.59 -14.41 -4.43
CA GLU A 140 6.25 -15.26 -5.59
C GLU A 140 5.38 -14.52 -6.61
N GLY A 141 4.38 -13.76 -6.14
CA GLY A 141 3.52 -12.93 -6.99
C GLY A 141 4.27 -11.77 -7.65
N ALA A 142 5.15 -11.08 -6.92
CA ALA A 142 5.98 -10.01 -7.48
C ALA A 142 6.96 -10.53 -8.55
N GLU A 143 7.57 -11.70 -8.34
CA GLU A 143 8.40 -12.35 -9.36
C GLU A 143 7.59 -12.73 -10.60
N LEU A 144 6.36 -13.22 -10.40
CA LEU A 144 5.47 -13.58 -11.49
C LEU A 144 5.05 -12.36 -12.32
N ALA A 145 4.71 -11.24 -11.66
CA ALA A 145 4.43 -9.97 -12.34
C ALA A 145 5.64 -9.51 -13.15
N ARG A 146 6.84 -9.55 -12.58
CA ARG A 146 8.09 -9.15 -13.27
C ARG A 146 8.37 -9.96 -14.53
N ARG A 147 8.01 -11.25 -14.57
CA ARG A 147 8.16 -12.10 -15.77
C ARG A 147 7.14 -11.80 -16.87
N ARG A 148 6.07 -11.08 -16.55
CA ARG A 148 4.93 -10.79 -17.44
C ARG A 148 4.90 -9.33 -17.94
N LEU A 149 5.71 -8.45 -17.33
CA LEU A 149 6.00 -7.11 -17.81
C LEU A 149 6.89 -7.16 -19.06
#